data_AF-A0A7S1ECG5-F1
#
_entry.id   AF-A0A7S1ECG5-F1
#
_cell.length_a   1.000
_cell.length_b   1.000
_cell.length_c   1.000
_cell.angle_alpha   90.00
_cell.angle_beta   90.00
_cell.angle_gamma   90.00
#
_symmetry.space_group_name_H-M   'P 1'
#
loop_
_entity.id
_entity.type
_entity.pdbx_description
1 polymer ?
#
loop_
_entity_poly.entity_id
_entity_poly.type
_entity_poly.pdbx_seq_one_letter_code
_entity_poly.pdbx_strand_id
1 'polypeptide(L)'
;MVKGVRGGKKGEDVLAGDFLSASLSHSDLIKRLKAVTEKLGSYGDEEAAVDLAQRELTDLSATLGESWLIKHRNKDVRLLVATGLSDVLRIYAPDPPYEEDTSADAIKLFINILRGFESPDMTSVNPSYGVHFYLLERLSNISIFSIIPELRNHRDELLHKLVSSCYDIAGNMVTHSGSAKITEHMTSILCNVMEETENYTVEIL
;
A
#
# COMPACT_ATOMS: atom_id res chain seq x y z
N MET A 1 -31.79 39.24 25.66
CA MET A 1 -31.77 38.90 24.21
C MET A 1 -30.57 38.01 23.95
N VAL A 2 -30.82 36.73 23.71
CA VAL A 2 -29.80 35.70 23.45
C VAL A 2 -29.51 35.68 21.95
N LYS A 3 -28.23 35.85 21.58
CA LYS A 3 -27.67 35.41 20.29
C LYS A 3 -26.44 34.59 20.69
N GLY A 4 -26.48 33.27 20.69
CA GLY A 4 -26.66 32.45 19.50
C GLY A 4 -25.27 32.03 19.02
N VAL A 5 -24.64 31.15 19.80
CA VAL A 5 -23.32 30.55 19.52
C VAL A 5 -23.41 29.80 18.19
N ARG A 6 -22.68 30.26 17.17
CA ARG A 6 -22.46 29.49 15.95
C ARG A 6 -21.56 28.31 16.32
N GLY A 7 -22.14 27.12 16.39
CA GLY A 7 -21.39 25.87 16.51
C GLY A 7 -20.44 25.73 15.33
N GLY A 8 -19.13 25.73 15.62
CA GLY A 8 -18.14 25.25 14.68
C GLY A 8 -18.43 23.78 14.36
N LYS A 9 -18.38 23.41 13.08
CA LYS A 9 -18.30 22.01 12.67
C LYS A 9 -17.11 21.41 13.44
N LYS A 10 -17.36 20.44 14.34
CA LYS A 10 -16.30 19.58 14.87
C LYS A 10 -15.55 19.04 13.65
N GLY A 11 -14.24 19.26 13.58
CA GLY A 11 -13.41 18.61 12.57
C GLY A 11 -13.62 17.11 12.71
N GLU A 12 -13.99 16.44 11.61
CA GLU A 12 -14.01 14.98 11.59
C GLU A 12 -12.59 14.50 11.85
N ASP A 13 -12.44 13.61 12.82
CA ASP A 13 -11.14 13.02 13.13
C ASP A 13 -10.77 12.05 11.99
N VAL A 14 -9.69 12.36 11.28
CA VAL A 14 -9.21 11.60 10.11
C VAL A 14 -8.78 10.19 10.52
N LEU A 15 -8.42 9.99 11.80
CA LEU A 15 -7.93 8.73 12.34
C LEU A 15 -9.04 7.87 12.96
N ALA A 16 -10.27 8.37 13.02
CA ALA A 16 -11.39 7.58 13.51
C ALA A 16 -11.71 6.42 12.54
N GLY A 17 -12.04 5.25 13.06
CA GLY A 17 -12.40 4.09 12.22
C GLY A 17 -13.64 4.34 11.35
N ASP A 18 -14.61 5.12 11.84
CA ASP A 18 -15.81 5.48 11.08
C ASP A 18 -15.59 6.60 10.04
N PHE A 19 -14.37 7.16 9.99
CA PHE A 19 -14.00 8.14 8.99
C PHE A 19 -14.09 7.54 7.58
N LEU A 20 -13.73 6.26 7.42
CA LEU A 20 -13.95 5.51 6.18
C LEU A 20 -15.16 4.61 6.36
N SER A 21 -16.16 4.76 5.49
CA SER A 21 -17.39 3.96 5.56
C SER A 21 -17.90 3.57 4.19
N ALA A 22 -18.43 2.35 4.09
CA ALA A 22 -19.05 1.81 2.88
C ALA A 22 -20.30 2.60 2.43
N SER A 23 -20.91 3.40 3.30
CA SER A 23 -22.05 4.26 2.95
C SER A 23 -21.67 5.56 2.24
N LEU A 24 -20.37 5.88 2.15
CA LEU A 24 -19.90 7.12 1.53
C LEU A 24 -20.12 7.11 0.02
N SER A 25 -20.34 8.31 -0.53
CA SER A 25 -20.28 8.49 -1.98
C SER A 25 -18.86 8.22 -2.47
N HIS A 26 -18.73 7.82 -3.74
CA HIS A 26 -17.43 7.55 -4.33
C HIS A 26 -16.46 8.75 -4.26
N SER A 27 -16.97 9.96 -4.51
CA SER A 27 -16.18 11.18 -4.43
C SER A 27 -15.75 11.51 -3.00
N ASP A 28 -16.58 11.22 -2.01
CA ASP A 28 -16.25 11.50 -0.61
C ASP A 28 -15.27 10.48 -0.06
N LEU A 29 -15.41 9.21 -0.44
CA LEU A 29 -14.44 8.17 -0.10
C LEU A 29 -13.04 8.52 -0.61
N ILE A 30 -12.91 8.97 -1.86
CA ILE A 30 -11.61 9.41 -2.42
C ILE A 30 -11.05 10.60 -1.63
N LYS A 31 -11.87 11.61 -1.31
CA LYS A 31 -11.41 12.78 -0.53
C LYS A 31 -10.91 12.37 0.85
N ARG A 32 -11.64 11.50 1.54
CA ARG A 32 -11.27 11.02 2.87
C ARG A 32 -10.03 10.14 2.82
N LEU A 33 -9.91 9.24 1.85
CA LEU A 33 -8.71 8.44 1.66
C LEU A 33 -7.47 9.30 1.38
N LYS A 34 -7.59 10.39 0.60
CA LYS A 34 -6.49 11.35 0.42
C LYS A 34 -6.04 11.99 1.74
N ALA A 35 -7.00 12.42 2.57
CA ALA A 35 -6.70 12.97 3.89
C ALA A 35 -6.02 11.94 4.79
N VAL A 36 -6.48 10.68 4.76
CA VAL A 36 -5.84 9.56 5.47
C VAL A 36 -4.40 9.36 5.00
N THR A 37 -4.15 9.27 3.69
CA THR A 37 -2.79 9.06 3.17
C THR A 37 -1.85 10.22 3.49
N GLU A 38 -2.34 11.46 3.48
CA GLU A 38 -1.55 12.64 3.86
C GLU A 38 -1.19 12.60 5.35
N LYS A 39 -2.16 12.25 6.21
CA LYS A 39 -1.94 12.14 7.65
C LYS A 39 -0.99 11.00 7.99
N LEU A 40 -1.16 9.81 7.40
CA LEU A 40 -0.28 8.65 7.62
C LEU A 40 1.15 8.93 7.17
N GLY A 41 1.33 9.56 6.00
CA GLY A 41 2.63 9.96 5.49
C GLY A 41 3.32 11.06 6.31
N SER A 42 2.61 11.73 7.22
CA SER A 42 3.18 12.77 8.08
C SER A 42 3.88 12.23 9.34
N TYR A 43 3.64 10.96 9.71
CA TYR A 43 4.34 10.35 10.84
C TYR A 43 5.80 10.06 10.47
N GLY A 44 6.72 10.60 11.26
CA GLY A 44 8.15 10.32 11.13
C GLY A 44 8.51 8.88 11.49
N ASP A 45 9.76 8.51 11.22
CA ASP A 45 10.31 7.18 11.51
C ASP A 45 10.96 7.08 12.91
N GLU A 46 10.98 8.17 13.66
CA GLU A 46 11.54 8.19 15.02
C GLU A 46 10.63 7.41 15.98
N GLU A 47 11.23 6.63 16.90
CA GLU A 47 10.53 5.74 17.83
C GLU A 47 9.35 6.41 18.56
N ALA A 48 9.53 7.63 19.08
CA ALA A 48 8.47 8.36 19.74
C ALA A 48 7.30 8.75 18.81
N ALA A 49 7.57 9.01 17.52
CA ALA A 49 6.54 9.32 16.53
C ALA A 49 5.78 8.05 16.12
N VAL A 50 6.50 6.92 15.99
CA VAL A 50 5.92 5.60 15.73
C VAL A 50 5.02 5.16 16.87
N ASP A 51 5.49 5.26 18.12
CA ASP A 51 4.71 4.94 19.33
C ASP A 51 3.40 5.73 19.40
N LEU A 52 3.46 7.03 19.08
CA LEU A 52 2.28 7.88 19.04
C LEU A 52 1.34 7.43 17.92
N ALA A 53 1.87 7.18 16.72
CA ALA A 53 1.09 6.74 15.57
C ALA A 53 0.35 5.44 15.87
N GLN A 54 1.04 4.42 16.40
CA GLN A 54 0.42 3.12 16.71
C GLN A 54 -0.76 3.25 17.70
N ARG A 55 -0.68 4.17 18.67
CA ARG A 55 -1.77 4.44 19.61
C ARG A 55 -2.97 5.10 18.96
N GLU A 56 -2.75 6.00 18.01
CA GLU A 56 -3.80 6.74 17.32
C GLU A 56 -4.44 5.95 16.16
N LEU A 57 -3.70 5.02 15.56
CA LEU A 57 -4.08 4.37 14.30
C LEU A 57 -4.89 3.08 14.44
N THR A 58 -5.12 2.58 15.65
CA THR A 58 -5.73 1.26 15.89
C THR A 58 -7.05 1.06 15.11
N ASP A 59 -7.97 2.02 15.16
CA ASP A 59 -9.28 1.88 14.50
C ASP A 59 -9.19 2.08 12.98
N LEU A 60 -8.38 3.05 12.54
CA LEU A 60 -8.18 3.33 11.12
C LEU A 60 -7.44 2.19 10.40
N SER A 61 -6.42 1.61 11.04
CA SER A 61 -5.66 0.49 10.48
C SER A 61 -6.56 -0.72 10.28
N ALA A 62 -7.40 -1.06 11.27
CA ALA A 62 -8.40 -2.11 11.15
C ALA A 62 -9.35 -1.85 9.97
N THR A 63 -9.85 -0.62 9.84
CA THR A 63 -10.76 -0.24 8.74
C THR A 63 -10.08 -0.36 7.38
N LEU A 64 -8.83 0.11 7.22
CA LEU A 64 -8.06 -0.02 5.97
C LEU A 64 -7.79 -1.48 5.59
N GLY A 65 -7.73 -2.37 6.57
CA GLY A 65 -7.60 -3.83 6.38
C GLY A 65 -8.88 -4.51 5.90
N GLU A 66 -10.02 -3.81 5.88
CA GLU A 66 -11.29 -4.42 5.49
C GLU A 66 -11.38 -4.72 3.99
N SER A 67 -11.93 -5.90 3.67
CA SER A 67 -11.99 -6.41 2.30
C SER A 67 -12.73 -5.47 1.32
N TRP A 68 -13.72 -4.70 1.80
CA TRP A 68 -14.47 -3.77 0.94
C TRP A 68 -13.63 -2.60 0.44
N LEU A 69 -12.54 -2.24 1.15
CA LEU A 69 -11.55 -1.25 0.70
C LEU A 69 -10.46 -1.89 -0.15
N ILE A 70 -9.84 -2.97 0.34
CA ILE A 70 -8.73 -3.65 -0.37
C ILE A 70 -9.18 -4.13 -1.76
N LYS A 71 -10.37 -4.73 -1.83
CA LYS A 71 -10.95 -5.29 -3.06
C LYS A 71 -11.93 -4.33 -3.73
N HIS A 72 -11.87 -3.04 -3.42
CA HIS A 72 -12.79 -2.04 -3.94
C HIS A 72 -12.75 -2.01 -5.48
N ARG A 73 -13.90 -1.85 -6.15
CA ARG A 73 -14.01 -1.90 -7.62
C ARG A 73 -13.23 -0.81 -8.37
N ASN A 74 -13.12 0.38 -7.78
CA ASN A 74 -12.46 1.53 -8.41
C ASN A 74 -10.94 1.49 -8.20
N LYS A 75 -10.18 1.74 -9.28
CA LYS A 75 -8.70 1.72 -9.30
C LYS A 75 -8.07 2.81 -8.43
N ASP A 76 -8.59 4.03 -8.46
CA ASP A 76 -8.06 5.16 -7.69
C ASP A 76 -8.24 4.94 -6.18
N VAL A 77 -9.38 4.35 -5.79
CA VAL A 77 -9.61 3.95 -4.39
C VAL A 77 -8.60 2.89 -3.97
N ARG A 78 -8.41 1.84 -4.77
CA ARG A 78 -7.41 0.79 -4.48
C ARG A 78 -5.99 1.35 -4.36
N LEU A 79 -5.65 2.34 -5.18
CA LEU A 79 -4.34 2.99 -5.15
C LEU A 79 -4.13 3.80 -3.86
N LEU A 80 -5.15 4.53 -3.41
CA LEU A 80 -5.10 5.27 -2.14
C LEU A 80 -5.08 4.31 -0.95
N VAL A 81 -5.88 3.24 -0.98
CA VAL A 81 -5.87 2.19 0.04
C VAL A 81 -4.49 1.53 0.12
N ALA A 82 -3.88 1.18 -1.01
CA ALA A 82 -2.52 0.64 -1.04
C ALA A 82 -1.49 1.62 -0.46
N THR A 83 -1.62 2.91 -0.77
CA THR A 83 -0.75 3.94 -0.19
C THR A 83 -0.90 3.96 1.33
N GLY A 84 -2.14 4.02 1.84
CA GLY A 84 -2.39 4.00 3.29
C GLY A 84 -1.90 2.73 3.97
N LEU A 85 -2.13 1.56 3.37
CA LEU A 85 -1.64 0.28 3.88
C LEU A 85 -0.11 0.24 3.92
N SER A 86 0.58 0.81 2.92
CA SER A 86 2.04 0.87 2.93
C SER A 86 2.58 1.72 4.08
N ASP A 87 1.91 2.83 4.41
CA ASP A 87 2.28 3.66 5.56
C ASP A 87 1.96 2.97 6.89
N VAL A 88 0.82 2.27 7.00
CA VAL A 88 0.49 1.48 8.19
C VAL A 88 1.54 0.38 8.41
N LEU A 89 1.86 -0.41 7.37
CA LEU A 89 2.84 -1.48 7.47
C LEU A 89 4.23 -0.96 7.84
N ARG A 90 4.62 0.23 7.35
CA ARG A 90 5.85 0.91 7.81
C ARG A 90 5.81 1.22 9.30
N ILE A 91 4.72 1.80 9.79
CA ILE A 91 4.58 2.26 11.19
C ILE A 91 4.55 1.07 12.17
N TYR A 92 3.94 -0.03 11.77
CA TYR A 92 3.83 -1.21 12.63
C TYR A 92 4.98 -2.20 12.45
N ALA A 93 5.88 -2.00 11.48
CA ALA A 93 7.03 -2.88 11.29
C ALA A 93 7.87 -3.02 12.59
N PRO A 94 8.36 -4.23 12.91
CA PRO A 94 8.29 -5.45 12.10
C PRO A 94 6.95 -6.21 12.21
N ASP A 95 6.12 -5.91 13.21
CA ASP A 95 4.91 -6.66 13.55
C ASP A 95 3.64 -5.96 13.02
N PRO A 96 3.17 -6.27 11.80
CA PRO A 96 2.00 -5.60 11.22
C PRO A 96 0.74 -5.83 12.08
N PRO A 97 -0.24 -4.90 12.04
CA PRO A 97 -1.45 -4.99 12.86
C PRO A 97 -2.49 -5.94 12.24
N TYR A 98 -2.07 -6.79 11.30
CA TYR A 98 -2.95 -7.56 10.42
C TYR A 98 -2.68 -9.05 10.54
N GLU A 99 -3.76 -9.80 10.66
CA GLU A 99 -3.74 -11.25 10.50
C GLU A 99 -3.24 -11.65 9.10
N GLU A 100 -2.76 -12.89 9.00
CA GLU A 100 -2.08 -13.41 7.82
C GLU A 100 -2.88 -13.22 6.51
N ASP A 101 -4.19 -13.50 6.53
CA ASP A 101 -5.07 -13.36 5.36
C ASP A 101 -5.18 -11.90 4.88
N THR A 102 -5.28 -10.96 5.83
CA THR A 102 -5.36 -9.52 5.52
C THR A 102 -4.03 -9.01 4.98
N SER A 103 -2.91 -9.45 5.58
CA SER A 103 -1.57 -9.16 5.09
C SER A 103 -1.37 -9.71 3.67
N ALA A 104 -1.79 -10.95 3.41
CA ALA A 104 -1.73 -11.54 2.08
C ALA A 104 -2.59 -10.77 1.05
N ASP A 105 -3.80 -10.35 1.42
CA ASP A 105 -4.66 -9.52 0.58
C ASP A 105 -4.01 -8.16 0.25
N ALA A 106 -3.32 -7.53 1.21
CA ALA A 106 -2.56 -6.30 1.00
C ALA A 106 -1.37 -6.50 0.03
N ILE A 107 -0.59 -7.56 0.21
CA ILE A 107 0.50 -7.92 -0.71
C ILE A 107 -0.05 -8.17 -2.13
N LYS A 108 -1.16 -8.91 -2.26
CA LYS A 108 -1.82 -9.14 -3.56
C LYS A 108 -2.26 -7.82 -4.20
N LEU A 109 -2.76 -6.86 -3.40
CA LEU A 109 -3.11 -5.53 -3.86
C LEU A 109 -1.89 -4.76 -4.39
N PHE A 110 -0.77 -4.75 -3.66
CA PHE A 110 0.47 -4.09 -4.10
C PHE A 110 0.97 -4.65 -5.42
N ILE A 111 1.07 -5.99 -5.52
CA ILE A 111 1.49 -6.64 -6.77
C ILE A 111 0.56 -6.23 -7.92
N ASN A 112 -0.76 -6.30 -7.73
CA ASN A 112 -1.73 -5.93 -8.76
C ASN A 112 -1.60 -4.47 -9.21
N ILE A 113 -1.18 -3.54 -8.35
CA ILE A 113 -0.92 -2.16 -8.73
C ILE A 113 0.39 -2.08 -9.53
N LEU A 114 1.46 -2.75 -9.10
CA LEU A 114 2.73 -2.77 -9.82
C LEU A 114 2.59 -3.35 -11.24
N ARG A 115 1.70 -4.32 -11.44
CA ARG A 115 1.34 -4.83 -12.78
C ARG A 115 0.80 -3.76 -13.73
N GLY A 116 0.44 -2.57 -13.23
CA GLY A 116 0.17 -1.40 -14.08
C GLY A 116 1.32 -1.03 -15.02
N PHE A 117 2.56 -1.36 -14.66
CA PHE A 117 3.75 -1.17 -15.52
C PHE A 117 3.86 -2.15 -16.69
N GLU A 118 3.06 -3.22 -16.72
CA GLU A 118 2.96 -4.12 -17.89
C GLU A 118 2.32 -3.42 -19.09
N SER A 119 1.52 -2.37 -18.85
CA SER A 119 0.83 -1.66 -19.91
C SER A 119 1.85 -0.89 -20.77
N PRO A 120 1.84 -1.06 -22.10
CA PRO A 120 2.72 -0.30 -22.99
C PRO A 120 2.52 1.23 -22.89
N ASP A 121 1.34 1.65 -22.43
CA ASP A 121 0.97 3.04 -22.24
C ASP A 121 1.46 3.63 -20.91
N MET A 122 2.06 2.83 -20.02
CA MET A 122 2.57 3.25 -18.71
C MET A 122 3.97 3.87 -18.82
N THR A 123 4.07 4.95 -19.60
CA THR A 123 5.29 5.76 -19.74
C THR A 123 5.23 7.00 -18.84
N SER A 124 6.33 7.77 -18.75
CA SER A 124 6.38 9.01 -17.95
C SER A 124 5.36 10.08 -18.34
N VAL A 125 4.71 9.96 -19.50
CA VAL A 125 3.65 10.86 -19.97
C VAL A 125 2.27 10.45 -19.42
N ASN A 126 2.12 9.19 -18.98
CA ASN A 126 0.85 8.70 -18.45
C ASN A 126 0.52 9.43 -17.13
N PRO A 127 -0.70 10.00 -16.98
CA PRO A 127 -1.10 10.69 -15.74
C PRO A 127 -1.01 9.83 -14.49
N SER A 128 -1.13 8.51 -14.63
CA SER A 128 -1.05 7.55 -13.52
C SER A 128 0.38 7.09 -13.22
N TYR A 129 1.37 7.38 -14.08
CA TYR A 129 2.75 6.94 -13.91
C TYR A 129 3.34 7.41 -12.58
N GLY A 130 3.19 8.70 -12.27
CA GLY A 130 3.78 9.28 -11.06
C GLY A 130 3.28 8.59 -9.79
N VAL A 131 2.00 8.21 -9.75
CA VAL A 131 1.42 7.55 -8.57
C VAL A 131 1.86 6.09 -8.46
N HIS A 132 1.96 5.36 -9.58
CA HIS A 132 2.48 3.99 -9.58
C HIS A 132 3.96 3.95 -9.21
N PHE A 133 4.75 4.87 -9.76
CA PHE A 133 6.18 4.97 -9.48
C PHE A 133 6.43 5.33 -8.02
N TYR A 134 5.67 6.28 -7.48
CA TYR A 134 5.74 6.63 -6.07
C TYR A 134 5.44 5.44 -5.15
N LEU A 135 4.41 4.65 -5.47
CA LEU A 135 4.12 3.45 -4.70
C LEU A 135 5.27 2.44 -4.82
N LEU A 136 5.78 2.17 -6.02
CA LEU A 136 6.92 1.27 -6.22
C LEU A 136 8.15 1.69 -5.39
N GLU A 137 8.52 2.96 -5.46
CA GLU A 137 9.64 3.53 -4.70
C GLU A 137 9.46 3.31 -3.19
N ARG A 138 8.26 3.58 -2.65
CA ARG A 138 7.96 3.32 -1.25
C ARG A 138 8.06 1.85 -0.88
N LEU A 139 7.41 0.97 -1.64
CA LEU A 139 7.37 -0.47 -1.34
C LEU A 139 8.79 -1.06 -1.35
N SER A 140 9.65 -0.56 -2.25
CA SER A 140 11.07 -0.90 -2.31
C SER A 140 11.84 -0.39 -1.08
N ASN A 141 11.64 0.86 -0.67
CA ASN A 141 12.38 1.45 0.46
C ASN A 141 12.01 0.85 1.82
N ILE A 142 10.76 0.44 2.01
CA ILE A 142 10.26 -0.14 3.27
C ILE A 142 10.52 -1.66 3.32
N SER A 143 10.93 -2.29 2.21
CA SER A 143 11.09 -3.74 2.12
C SER A 143 9.84 -4.52 2.53
N ILE A 144 8.66 -3.97 2.23
CA ILE A 144 7.36 -4.48 2.72
C ILE A 144 7.07 -5.93 2.32
N PHE A 145 7.65 -6.40 1.21
CA PHE A 145 7.48 -7.76 0.71
C PHE A 145 8.28 -8.79 1.51
N SER A 146 9.23 -8.38 2.35
CA SER A 146 9.98 -9.26 3.25
C SER A 146 9.12 -9.96 4.30
N ILE A 147 7.85 -9.57 4.45
CA ILE A 147 6.87 -10.29 5.25
C ILE A 147 6.40 -11.61 4.60
N ILE A 148 6.50 -11.77 3.28
CA ILE A 148 5.95 -12.93 2.56
C ILE A 148 6.41 -14.29 3.16
N PRO A 149 7.69 -14.50 3.53
CA PRO A 149 8.13 -15.74 4.16
C PRO A 149 7.39 -16.10 5.45
N GLU A 150 6.88 -15.10 6.18
CA GLU A 150 6.13 -15.28 7.42
C GLU A 150 4.66 -15.67 7.18
N LEU A 151 4.12 -15.37 5.99
CA LEU A 151 2.74 -15.68 5.58
C LEU A 151 2.59 -17.14 5.14
N ARG A 152 2.79 -18.09 6.06
CA ARG A 152 2.92 -19.55 5.80
C ARG A 152 1.89 -20.16 4.84
N ASN A 153 0.61 -19.78 4.94
CA ASN A 153 -0.48 -20.31 4.12
C ASN A 153 -0.52 -19.69 2.72
N HIS A 154 0.09 -18.53 2.52
CA HIS A 154 0.09 -17.78 1.25
C HIS A 154 1.47 -17.64 0.62
N ARG A 155 2.54 -18.03 1.33
CA ARG A 155 3.94 -17.77 1.01
C ARG A 155 4.28 -18.12 -0.44
N ASP A 156 4.09 -19.38 -0.83
CA ASP A 156 4.51 -19.87 -2.15
C ASP A 156 3.70 -19.21 -3.28
N GLU A 157 2.39 -19.03 -3.07
CA GLU A 157 1.51 -18.31 -4.02
C GLU A 157 1.98 -16.87 -4.21
N LEU A 158 2.28 -16.17 -3.12
CA LEU A 158 2.69 -14.77 -3.14
C LEU A 158 4.10 -14.58 -3.74
N LEU A 159 5.05 -15.45 -3.39
CA LEU A 159 6.40 -15.44 -3.96
C LEU A 159 6.33 -15.66 -5.48
N HIS A 160 5.67 -16.72 -5.92
CA HIS A 160 5.49 -16.99 -7.35
C HIS A 160 4.83 -15.80 -8.04
N LYS A 161 3.73 -15.27 -7.48
CA LYS A 161 3.02 -14.13 -8.06
C LYS A 161 3.87 -12.88 -8.16
N LEU A 162 4.67 -12.56 -7.13
CA LEU A 162 5.58 -11.41 -7.12
C LEU A 162 6.65 -11.58 -8.19
N VAL A 163 7.34 -12.72 -8.19
CA VAL A 163 8.42 -13.02 -9.14
C VAL A 163 7.91 -13.00 -10.58
N SER A 164 6.83 -13.72 -10.89
CA SER A 164 6.25 -13.72 -12.24
C SER A 164 5.83 -12.31 -12.68
N SER A 165 5.18 -11.54 -11.80
CA SER A 165 4.79 -10.16 -12.13
C SER A 165 6.02 -9.31 -12.43
N CYS A 166 7.12 -9.50 -11.69
CA CYS A 166 8.36 -8.77 -11.94
C CYS A 166 8.98 -9.10 -13.31
N TYR A 167 9.02 -10.37 -13.67
CA TYR A 167 9.48 -10.80 -14.99
C TYR A 167 8.57 -10.29 -16.12
N ASP A 168 7.25 -10.38 -15.94
CA ASP A 168 6.27 -9.92 -16.92
C ASP A 168 6.37 -8.40 -17.16
N ILE A 169 6.51 -7.62 -16.09
CA ILE A 169 6.75 -6.18 -16.19
C ILE A 169 8.07 -5.92 -16.92
N ALA A 170 9.17 -6.56 -16.53
CA ALA A 170 10.47 -6.36 -17.18
C ALA A 170 10.47 -6.75 -18.67
N GLY A 171 9.74 -7.80 -19.04
CA GLY A 171 9.63 -8.28 -20.42
C GLY A 171 8.73 -7.42 -21.32
N ASN A 172 7.68 -6.82 -20.77
CA ASN A 172 6.69 -6.04 -21.53
C ASN A 172 6.90 -4.53 -21.44
N MET A 173 7.75 -4.05 -20.53
CA MET A 173 8.01 -2.63 -20.34
C MET A 173 8.66 -2.00 -21.57
N VAL A 174 8.06 -0.91 -22.04
CA VAL A 174 8.64 -0.10 -23.11
C VAL A 174 9.88 0.61 -22.56
N THR A 175 11.03 0.42 -23.21
CA THR A 175 12.28 1.08 -22.82
C THR A 175 12.14 2.61 -22.93
N HIS A 176 12.19 3.30 -21.79
CA HIS A 176 12.08 4.76 -21.71
C HIS A 176 12.95 5.29 -20.57
N SER A 177 13.17 6.60 -20.46
CA SER A 177 14.09 7.16 -19.44
C SER A 177 13.79 6.72 -18.00
N GLY A 178 12.53 6.43 -17.65
CA GLY A 178 12.14 5.91 -16.34
C GLY A 178 12.24 4.38 -16.14
N SER A 179 12.47 3.59 -17.19
CA SER A 179 12.40 2.12 -17.11
C SER A 179 13.53 1.54 -16.27
N ALA A 180 14.73 2.14 -16.34
CA ALA A 180 15.88 1.73 -15.54
C ALA A 180 15.61 1.82 -14.03
N LYS A 181 14.97 2.90 -13.56
CA LYS A 181 14.63 3.08 -12.14
C LYS A 181 13.56 2.09 -11.67
N ILE A 182 12.58 1.81 -12.53
CA ILE A 182 11.57 0.79 -12.22
C ILE A 182 12.26 -0.56 -12.03
N THR A 183 13.12 -0.95 -12.97
CA THR A 183 13.91 -2.19 -12.87
C THR A 183 14.79 -2.23 -11.62
N GLU A 184 15.42 -1.11 -11.24
CA GLU A 184 16.24 -1.00 -10.02
C GLU A 184 15.42 -1.28 -8.76
N HIS A 185 14.28 -0.61 -8.58
CA HIS A 185 13.38 -0.86 -7.44
C HIS A 185 12.84 -2.28 -7.41
N MET A 186 12.47 -2.82 -8.57
CA MET A 186 11.98 -4.20 -8.65
C MET A 186 13.06 -5.23 -8.33
N THR A 187 14.29 -4.98 -8.78
CA THR A 187 15.45 -5.82 -8.44
C THR A 187 15.71 -5.77 -6.94
N SER A 188 15.68 -4.57 -6.33
CA SER A 188 15.83 -4.43 -4.88
C SER A 188 14.74 -5.18 -4.12
N ILE A 189 13.47 -5.08 -4.53
CA ILE A 189 12.37 -5.85 -3.92
C ILE A 189 12.64 -7.35 -4.00
N LEU A 190 13.00 -7.87 -5.17
CA LEU A 190 13.27 -9.30 -5.36
C LEU A 190 14.45 -9.76 -4.52
N CYS A 191 15.57 -9.03 -4.51
CA CYS A 191 16.72 -9.35 -3.68
C CYS A 191 16.35 -9.42 -2.19
N ASN A 192 15.66 -8.40 -1.66
CA ASN A 192 15.29 -8.34 -0.24
C ASN A 192 14.37 -9.51 0.14
N VAL A 193 13.38 -9.83 -0.68
CA VAL A 193 12.48 -10.96 -0.41
C VAL A 193 13.22 -12.28 -0.48
N MET A 194 14.10 -12.45 -1.47
CA MET A 194 14.87 -13.68 -1.62
C MET A 194 15.80 -13.88 -0.42
N GLU A 195 16.52 -12.85 0.02
CA GLU A 195 17.43 -12.93 1.18
C GLU A 195 16.70 -13.38 2.46
N GLU A 196 15.46 -12.95 2.67
CA GLU A 196 14.62 -13.32 3.82
C GLU A 196 13.92 -14.69 3.65
N THR A 197 13.93 -15.26 2.45
CA THR A 197 13.23 -16.52 2.15
C THR A 197 14.14 -17.73 2.39
N GLU A 198 13.94 -18.44 3.50
CA GLU A 198 14.59 -19.73 3.74
C GLU A 198 13.91 -20.87 2.94
N ASN A 199 14.69 -21.62 2.15
CA ASN A 199 14.24 -22.73 1.29
C ASN A 199 13.29 -22.31 0.16
N TYR A 200 13.82 -22.17 -1.06
CA TYR A 200 13.01 -21.91 -2.27
C TYR A 200 12.39 -23.20 -2.82
N THR A 201 11.15 -23.10 -3.31
CA THR A 201 10.60 -24.13 -4.20
C THR A 201 11.27 -24.01 -5.58
N VAL A 202 11.45 -25.13 -6.28
CA VAL A 202 12.12 -25.15 -7.61
C VAL A 202 11.43 -24.24 -8.63
N GLU A 203 10.12 -24.02 -8.51
CA GLU A 203 9.36 -23.12 -9.39
C GLU A 203 9.70 -21.62 -9.23
N ILE A 204 10.41 -21.24 -8.15
CA ILE A 204 10.86 -19.86 -7.88
C ILE A 204 12.29 -19.61 -8.43
N LEU A 205 13.06 -20.67 -8.72
CA LEU A 205 14.44 -20.63 -9.23
C LEU A 205 14.49 -20.69 -10.76
#